data_AF-A0A5E4IN27-F1
#
_entry.id   AF-A0A5E4IN27-F1
#
_cell.length_a   1.000
_cell.length_b   1.000
_cell.length_c   1.000
_cell.angle_alpha   90.00
_cell.angle_beta   90.00
_cell.angle_gamma   90.00
#
_symmetry.space_group_name_H-M   'P 1'
#
loop_
_entity.id
_entity.type
_entity.pdbx_description
1 polymer ?
#
loop_
_entity_poly.entity_id
_entity_poly.type
_entity_poly.pdbx_seq_one_letter_code
_entity_poly.pdbx_strand_id
1 'polypeptide(L)'
;MSPIEGVKYKMIKGIAAFLTPTIVAANLKAEDLKGIDAVLLPGVFRGAKELEKRIGKRCVLGPLNAADLELAVRNAEKLGNEKPADKFLQKEIGAKIAGILREDGKEEFRLGNVKIGKNTRVKVIAEINDAPKMCDAELMAKAEYYVASGADILDVGAVFGEENSSEYERVFGMLKQFGKPLSIDSLNVKEINAAIEAGARLVLSVNAGNAGIVSGLPDGTGVVVIPEKPGDLKSLERNLALAEKNAGNRVRIIADPILNPAGYGFAESLCTYSEFRRKNSLPMMMGVGNLTELMNANPEGVNAVCAAFASETGVELMLTTEVAKHCAGNVRSLARAVRLMFAAKVRKQIPKSIPEEALRW
;
A
#
# COMPACT_ATOMS: atom_id res chain seq x y z
N MET A 1 13.13 15.96 14.84
CA MET A 1 12.77 15.08 15.98
C MET A 1 12.58 15.99 17.18
N SER A 2 11.50 15.80 17.94
CA SER A 2 11.39 16.43 19.26
C SER A 2 12.56 15.95 20.14
N PRO A 3 13.11 16.78 21.03
CA PRO A 3 14.15 16.34 21.97
C PRO A 3 13.63 15.16 22.79
N ILE A 4 14.40 14.07 22.84
CA ILE A 4 14.10 12.98 23.75
C ILE A 4 14.64 13.39 25.12
N GLU A 5 13.77 13.39 26.13
CA GLU A 5 14.13 13.75 27.49
C GLU A 5 15.29 12.86 28.00
N GLY A 6 16.25 13.46 28.69
CA GLY A 6 17.46 12.77 29.17
C GLY A 6 18.54 12.49 28.10
N VAL A 7 18.35 12.88 26.84
CA VAL A 7 19.35 12.67 25.78
C VAL A 7 20.14 13.93 25.48
N LYS A 8 21.48 13.85 25.56
CA LYS A 8 22.38 14.84 24.96
C LYS A 8 22.75 14.39 23.55
N TYR A 9 22.57 15.27 22.58
CA TYR A 9 22.92 15.01 21.18
C TYR A 9 24.27 15.64 20.85
N LYS A 10 25.14 14.87 20.20
CA LYS A 10 26.38 15.38 19.63
C LYS A 10 26.48 14.97 18.17
N MET A 11 26.41 15.96 17.29
CA MET A 11 26.58 15.76 15.85
C MET A 11 28.07 15.73 15.52
N ILE A 12 28.53 14.61 14.96
CA ILE A 12 29.86 14.48 14.38
C ILE A 12 29.70 14.59 12.86
N LYS A 13 30.35 15.56 12.24
CA LYS A 13 30.30 15.73 10.77
C LYS A 13 30.98 14.52 10.12
N GLY A 14 30.24 13.77 9.29
CA GLY A 14 30.75 12.62 8.53
C GLY A 14 29.65 11.62 8.20
N ILE A 15 29.90 10.73 7.24
CA ILE A 15 29.01 9.60 6.95
C ILE A 15 29.25 8.55 8.04
N ALA A 16 28.17 8.04 8.66
CA ALA A 16 28.25 7.12 9.80
C ALA A 16 29.12 5.87 9.52
N ALA A 17 29.13 5.37 8.29
CA ALA A 17 29.94 4.23 7.87
C ALA A 17 31.47 4.48 7.91
N PHE A 18 31.91 5.73 7.93
CA PHE A 18 33.33 6.11 7.99
C PHE A 18 33.77 6.59 9.38
N LEU A 19 32.88 6.56 10.38
CA LEU A 19 33.26 6.86 11.76
C LEU A 19 34.13 5.72 12.31
N THR A 20 35.27 6.09 12.87
CA THR A 20 36.18 5.18 13.58
C THR A 20 36.23 5.53 15.06
N PRO A 21 36.64 4.60 15.95
CA PRO A 21 36.85 4.88 17.36
C PRO A 21 37.76 6.11 17.59
N THR A 22 38.81 6.27 16.78
CA THR A 22 39.72 7.42 16.86
C THR A 22 39.02 8.74 16.54
N ILE A 23 38.26 8.80 15.44
CA ILE A 23 37.53 10.01 15.04
C ILE A 23 36.51 10.39 16.10
N VAL A 24 35.74 9.41 16.59
CA VAL A 24 34.71 9.67 17.60
C VAL A 24 35.33 10.14 18.91
N ALA A 25 36.39 9.46 19.39
CA ALA A 25 37.09 9.85 20.62
C ALA A 25 37.67 11.27 20.53
N ALA A 26 38.26 11.65 19.39
CA ALA A 26 38.81 13.00 19.19
C ALA A 26 37.74 14.10 19.21
N ASN A 27 36.48 13.76 18.94
CA ASN A 27 35.36 14.70 18.93
C ASN A 27 34.58 14.72 20.27
N LEU A 28 34.82 13.78 21.18
CA LEU A 28 34.18 13.71 22.49
C LEU A 28 35.13 14.29 23.56
N LYS A 29 34.75 15.41 24.16
CA LYS A 29 35.45 16.02 25.31
C LYS A 29 34.92 15.44 26.62
N ALA A 30 35.70 15.55 27.69
CA ALA A 30 35.31 15.04 29.01
C ALA A 30 34.02 15.68 29.52
N GLU A 31 33.79 16.96 29.21
CA GLU A 31 32.57 17.69 29.58
C GLU A 31 31.32 17.15 28.89
N ASP A 32 31.45 16.62 27.67
CA ASP A 32 30.32 16.02 26.94
C ASP A 32 29.85 14.72 27.60
N LEU A 33 30.76 14.00 28.26
CA LEU A 33 30.53 12.70 28.89
C LEU A 33 30.09 12.82 30.36
N LYS A 34 30.10 14.03 30.92
CA LYS A 34 29.69 14.28 32.29
C LYS A 34 28.19 14.03 32.46
N GLY A 35 27.85 13.15 33.40
CA GLY A 35 26.47 12.73 33.67
C GLY A 35 25.84 11.85 32.57
N ILE A 36 26.66 11.28 31.67
CA ILE A 36 26.20 10.33 30.65
C ILE A 36 26.44 8.90 31.12
N ASP A 37 25.39 8.08 31.09
CA ASP A 37 25.43 6.66 31.43
C ASP A 37 25.96 5.79 30.29
N ALA A 38 25.57 6.11 29.05
CA ALA A 38 26.00 5.40 27.86
C ALA A 38 26.06 6.31 26.63
N VAL A 39 26.97 6.01 25.71
CA VAL A 39 27.09 6.64 24.38
C VAL A 39 26.41 5.74 23.36
N LEU A 40 25.34 6.23 22.74
CA LEU A 40 24.64 5.54 21.65
C LEU A 40 25.29 5.88 20.31
N LEU A 41 25.82 4.88 19.63
CA LEU A 41 26.53 4.99 18.35
C LEU A 41 25.60 4.61 17.19
N PRO A 42 25.89 5.01 15.94
CA PRO A 42 25.16 4.50 14.79
C PRO A 42 25.20 2.96 14.73
N GLY A 43 24.10 2.32 14.31
CA GLY A 43 24.05 0.84 14.28
C GLY A 43 25.08 0.18 13.37
N VAL A 44 25.59 0.90 12.37
CA VAL A 44 26.65 0.44 11.46
C VAL A 44 28.08 0.63 12.01
N PHE A 45 28.22 1.27 13.17
CA PHE A 45 29.53 1.62 13.73
C PHE A 45 30.33 0.37 14.12
N ARG A 46 31.60 0.33 13.73
CA ARG A 46 32.54 -0.74 14.07
C ARG A 46 33.53 -0.25 15.12
N GLY A 47 33.88 -1.13 16.06
CA GLY A 47 34.85 -0.81 17.11
C GLY A 47 34.24 -0.14 18.36
N ALA A 48 32.95 -0.34 18.64
CA ALA A 48 32.30 0.20 19.83
C ALA A 48 33.02 -0.21 21.14
N LYS A 49 33.48 -1.47 21.24
CA LYS A 49 34.30 -1.96 22.36
C LYS A 49 35.63 -1.21 22.50
N GLU A 50 36.26 -0.86 21.38
CA GLU A 50 37.52 -0.11 21.39
C GLU A 50 37.27 1.33 21.85
N LEU A 51 36.21 1.96 21.35
CA LEU A 51 35.82 3.30 21.76
C LEU A 51 35.50 3.35 23.26
N GLU A 52 34.75 2.38 23.77
CA GLU A 52 34.42 2.25 25.20
C GLU A 52 35.67 2.23 26.07
N LYS A 53 36.70 1.47 25.67
CA LYS A 53 38.01 1.48 26.35
C LYS A 53 38.72 2.83 26.30
N ARG A 54 38.62 3.55 25.17
CA ARG A 54 39.27 4.86 24.98
C ARG A 54 38.63 5.97 25.80
N ILE A 55 37.30 5.97 25.93
CA ILE A 55 36.56 7.07 26.57
C ILE A 55 36.10 6.75 28.00
N GLY A 56 36.23 5.49 28.46
CA GLY A 56 35.84 5.07 29.81
C GLY A 56 34.33 5.13 30.06
N LYS A 57 33.51 5.09 29.00
CA LYS A 57 32.04 5.14 29.06
C LYS A 57 31.45 4.02 28.21
N ARG A 58 30.39 3.39 28.74
CA ARG A 58 29.64 2.33 28.05
C ARG A 58 29.24 2.83 26.67
N CYS A 59 29.67 2.14 25.61
CA CYS A 59 29.25 2.45 24.25
C CYS A 59 28.27 1.37 23.80
N VAL A 60 27.13 1.76 23.25
CA VAL A 60 26.14 0.81 22.70
C VAL A 60 25.82 1.15 21.25
N LEU A 61 25.53 0.14 20.45
CA LEU A 61 25.10 0.32 19.07
C LEU A 61 23.61 0.64 19.04
N GLY A 62 23.28 1.76 18.41
CA GLY A 62 21.92 2.17 18.09
C GLY A 62 21.34 1.40 16.91
N PRO A 63 20.16 1.83 16.42
CA PRO A 63 19.50 1.16 15.33
C PRO A 63 20.19 1.45 13.99
N LEU A 64 19.95 0.58 13.01
CA LEU A 64 20.32 0.82 11.61
C LEU A 64 19.46 1.92 10.99
N ASN A 65 18.24 2.11 11.49
CA ASN A 65 17.28 3.09 11.00
C ASN A 65 16.99 4.16 12.05
N ALA A 66 17.05 5.43 11.64
CA ALA A 66 16.76 6.57 12.52
C ALA A 66 15.31 6.54 13.07
N ALA A 67 14.38 5.88 12.37
CA ALA A 67 13.00 5.69 12.81
C ALA A 67 12.86 4.96 14.16
N ASP A 68 13.86 4.15 14.52
CA ASP A 68 13.87 3.39 15.79
C ASP A 68 14.73 4.03 16.87
N LEU A 69 15.28 5.23 16.62
CA LEU A 69 16.21 5.88 17.55
C LEU A 69 15.56 6.17 18.91
N GLU A 70 14.31 6.65 18.91
CA GLU A 70 13.55 6.88 20.14
C GLU A 70 13.33 5.58 20.93
N LEU A 71 13.04 4.48 20.22
CA LEU A 71 12.86 3.17 20.85
C LEU A 71 14.17 2.65 21.44
N ALA A 72 15.29 2.83 20.72
CA ALA A 72 16.60 2.45 21.18
C ALA A 72 17.05 3.24 22.42
N VAL A 73 16.80 4.55 22.45
CA VAL A 73 17.11 5.39 23.63
C VAL A 73 16.32 4.91 24.85
N ARG A 74 15.02 4.65 24.71
CA ARG A 74 14.16 4.20 25.82
C ARG A 74 14.50 2.80 26.34
N ASN A 75 15.30 2.05 25.60
CA ASN A 75 15.70 0.68 25.94
C ASN A 75 17.23 0.54 25.94
N ALA A 76 17.97 1.63 26.19
CA ALA A 76 19.43 1.66 26.09
C ALA A 76 20.11 0.66 27.05
N GLU A 77 19.46 0.29 28.14
CA GLU A 77 19.88 -0.76 29.07
C GLU A 77 19.94 -2.15 28.42
N LYS A 78 19.06 -2.44 27.44
CA LYS A 78 19.01 -3.73 26.72
C LYS A 78 20.05 -3.83 25.59
N LEU A 79 20.68 -2.71 25.22
CA LEU A 79 21.55 -2.66 24.05
C LEU A 79 22.98 -3.15 24.35
N GLY A 80 23.63 -3.68 23.32
CA GLY A 80 25.02 -4.13 23.36
C GLY A 80 25.93 -3.34 22.43
N ASN A 81 27.21 -3.72 22.42
CA ASN A 81 28.25 -3.14 21.55
C ASN A 81 28.67 -4.05 20.39
N GLU A 82 28.00 -5.20 20.22
CA GLU A 82 28.32 -6.19 19.19
C GLU A 82 27.33 -6.22 18.04
N LYS A 83 26.04 -5.96 18.31
CA LYS A 83 24.95 -6.02 17.33
C LYS A 83 24.14 -4.71 17.36
N PRO A 84 23.59 -4.27 16.22
CA PRO A 84 22.71 -3.10 16.16
C PRO A 84 21.47 -3.26 17.05
N ALA A 85 20.90 -2.15 17.51
CA ALA A 85 19.74 -2.15 18.41
C ALA A 85 18.53 -2.91 17.84
N ASP A 86 18.36 -2.92 16.51
CA ASP A 86 17.25 -3.62 15.83
C ASP A 86 17.21 -5.12 16.17
N LYS A 87 18.36 -5.74 16.51
CA LYS A 87 18.44 -7.15 16.90
C LYS A 87 17.92 -7.42 18.31
N PHE A 88 17.94 -6.42 19.18
CA PHE A 88 17.42 -6.51 20.55
C PHE A 88 15.96 -6.07 20.65
N LEU A 89 15.49 -5.26 19.69
CA LEU A 89 14.19 -4.58 19.73
C LEU A 89 13.19 -5.11 18.68
N GLN A 90 13.41 -6.31 18.16
CA GLN A 90 12.60 -6.87 17.07
C GLN A 90 11.11 -6.91 17.42
N LYS A 91 10.78 -7.28 18.66
CA LYS A 91 9.41 -7.39 19.14
C LYS A 91 8.73 -6.02 19.20
N GLU A 92 9.42 -5.03 19.75
CA GLU A 92 8.93 -3.67 19.89
C GLU A 92 8.77 -2.96 18.53
N ILE A 93 9.72 -3.17 17.61
CA ILE A 93 9.65 -2.68 16.22
C ILE A 93 8.46 -3.33 15.50
N GLY A 94 8.31 -4.65 15.61
CA GLY A 94 7.20 -5.39 15.02
C GLY A 94 5.85 -4.92 15.54
N ALA A 95 5.72 -4.71 16.86
CA ALA A 95 4.51 -4.18 17.48
C ALA A 95 4.16 -2.76 16.97
N LYS A 96 5.16 -1.88 16.83
CA LYS A 96 4.96 -0.54 16.23
C LYS A 96 4.46 -0.63 14.79
N ILE A 97 5.06 -1.50 13.97
CA ILE A 97 4.64 -1.69 12.57
C ILE A 97 3.21 -2.25 12.50
N ALA A 98 2.88 -3.25 13.33
CA ALA A 98 1.53 -3.79 13.40
C ALA A 98 0.50 -2.72 13.81
N GLY A 99 0.86 -1.82 14.74
CA GLY A 99 0.05 -0.65 15.10
C GLY A 99 -0.21 0.27 13.91
N ILE A 100 0.84 0.64 13.17
CA ILE A 100 0.73 1.46 11.95
C ILE A 100 -0.22 0.82 10.94
N LEU A 101 -0.05 -0.48 10.66
CA LEU A 101 -0.87 -1.21 9.70
C LEU A 101 -2.35 -1.30 10.14
N ARG A 102 -2.62 -1.31 11.44
CA ARG A 102 -3.97 -1.35 12.01
C ARG A 102 -4.66 0.01 12.00
N GLU A 103 -3.92 1.08 12.29
CA GLU A 103 -4.46 2.45 12.30
C GLU A 103 -4.88 2.90 10.90
N ASP A 104 -4.09 2.49 9.89
CA ASP A 104 -4.38 2.64 8.46
C ASP A 104 -4.57 4.10 8.02
N GLY A 105 -4.00 5.05 8.76
CA GLY A 105 -3.96 6.46 8.40
C GLY A 105 -5.30 7.20 8.46
N LYS A 106 -5.33 8.38 7.84
CA LYS A 106 -6.49 9.29 7.85
C LYS A 106 -7.45 8.95 6.70
N GLU A 107 -8.70 8.67 7.06
CA GLU A 107 -9.80 8.44 6.12
C GLU A 107 -10.19 9.73 5.39
N GLU A 108 -10.35 9.66 4.07
CA GLU A 108 -11.00 10.69 3.25
C GLU A 108 -12.43 10.28 2.89
N PHE A 109 -12.63 9.00 2.57
CA PHE A 109 -13.93 8.38 2.44
C PHE A 109 -13.84 6.89 2.77
N ARG A 110 -15.00 6.22 2.78
CA ARG A 110 -15.10 4.79 3.09
C ARG A 110 -15.95 4.07 2.06
N LEU A 111 -15.52 2.85 1.69
CA LEU A 111 -16.34 1.88 0.98
C LEU A 111 -16.63 0.74 1.96
N GLY A 112 -17.87 0.62 2.43
CA GLY A 112 -18.24 -0.34 3.48
C GLY A 112 -17.43 -0.13 4.77
N ASN A 113 -16.55 -1.06 5.11
CA ASN A 113 -15.63 -0.99 6.25
C ASN A 113 -14.18 -0.57 5.86
N VAL A 114 -13.90 -0.31 4.59
CA VAL A 114 -12.56 0.00 4.07
C VAL A 114 -12.36 1.50 3.97
N LYS A 115 -11.40 2.03 4.75
CA LYS A 115 -10.97 3.44 4.70
C LYS A 115 -10.16 3.69 3.43
N ILE A 116 -10.39 4.81 2.75
CA ILE A 116 -9.61 5.20 1.58
C ILE A 116 -9.16 6.65 1.75
N GLY A 117 -7.89 6.91 1.43
CA GLY A 117 -7.32 8.26 1.39
C GLY A 117 -5.82 8.23 1.09
N LYS A 118 -5.25 9.38 0.77
CA LYS A 118 -3.83 9.51 0.35
C LYS A 118 -2.81 9.04 1.39
N ASN A 119 -3.24 9.07 2.64
CA ASN A 119 -2.43 8.70 3.80
C ASN A 119 -2.82 7.36 4.40
N THR A 120 -3.75 6.61 3.77
CA THR A 120 -4.05 5.23 4.16
C THR A 120 -3.12 4.26 3.43
N ARG A 121 -3.09 2.98 3.85
CA ARG A 121 -2.47 1.94 3.02
C ARG A 121 -3.24 1.81 1.70
N VAL A 122 -2.55 1.59 0.59
CA VAL A 122 -3.18 1.22 -0.69
C VAL A 122 -4.01 -0.05 -0.50
N LYS A 123 -5.26 -0.04 -0.99
CA LYS A 123 -6.18 -1.19 -0.85
C LYS A 123 -6.05 -2.14 -2.01
N VAL A 124 -6.11 -3.43 -1.70
CA VAL A 124 -6.08 -4.49 -2.71
C VAL A 124 -7.50 -4.90 -3.07
N ILE A 125 -7.84 -4.72 -4.33
CA ILE A 125 -9.04 -5.26 -4.95
C ILE A 125 -8.64 -6.57 -5.61
N ALA A 126 -9.27 -7.68 -5.21
CA ALA A 126 -9.01 -9.00 -5.78
C ALA A 126 -10.16 -9.42 -6.68
N GLU A 127 -9.87 -9.58 -7.97
CA GLU A 127 -10.86 -9.95 -8.99
C GLU A 127 -11.07 -11.46 -9.05
N ILE A 128 -12.34 -11.85 -8.94
CA ILE A 128 -12.84 -13.18 -9.27
C ILE A 128 -13.35 -13.12 -10.71
N ASN A 129 -12.49 -13.48 -11.67
CA ASN A 129 -12.83 -13.49 -13.10
C ASN A 129 -13.95 -14.49 -13.38
N ASP A 130 -14.82 -14.16 -14.33
CA ASP A 130 -15.92 -14.99 -14.79
C ASP A 130 -16.80 -15.53 -13.65
N ALA A 131 -16.92 -14.77 -12.56
CA ALA A 131 -17.66 -15.16 -11.36
C ALA A 131 -19.10 -15.63 -11.63
N PRO A 132 -19.87 -15.04 -12.57
CA PRO A 132 -21.20 -15.55 -12.94
C PRO A 132 -21.22 -17.01 -13.43
N LYS A 133 -20.12 -17.52 -14.00
CA LYS A 133 -20.02 -18.90 -14.51
C LYS A 133 -19.52 -19.91 -13.47
N MET A 134 -19.00 -19.44 -12.34
CA MET A 134 -18.51 -20.33 -11.29
C MET A 134 -19.66 -21.01 -10.57
N CYS A 135 -19.46 -22.29 -10.24
CA CYS A 135 -20.36 -22.93 -9.29
C CYS A 135 -20.15 -22.37 -7.88
N ASP A 136 -21.16 -22.53 -7.03
CA ASP A 136 -21.17 -21.98 -5.67
C ASP A 136 -19.92 -22.37 -4.85
N ALA A 137 -19.46 -23.63 -4.97
CA ALA A 137 -18.29 -24.11 -4.24
C ALA A 137 -16.98 -23.44 -4.69
N GLU A 138 -16.80 -23.24 -5.99
CA GLU A 138 -15.62 -22.59 -6.57
C GLU A 138 -15.58 -21.11 -6.21
N LEU A 139 -16.72 -20.42 -6.34
CA LEU A 139 -16.85 -19.01 -5.99
C LEU A 139 -16.50 -18.76 -4.52
N MET A 140 -17.06 -19.58 -3.62
CA MET A 140 -16.80 -19.49 -2.18
C MET A 140 -15.33 -19.77 -1.84
N ALA A 141 -14.75 -20.82 -2.40
CA ALA A 141 -13.35 -21.17 -2.16
C ALA A 141 -12.40 -20.06 -2.65
N LYS A 142 -12.67 -19.48 -3.82
CA LYS A 142 -11.85 -18.39 -4.38
C LYS A 142 -11.95 -17.13 -3.52
N ALA A 143 -13.16 -16.75 -3.10
CA ALA A 143 -13.38 -15.60 -2.24
C ALA A 143 -12.73 -15.75 -0.87
N GLU A 144 -12.88 -16.91 -0.23
CA GLU A 144 -12.20 -17.22 1.04
C GLU A 144 -10.68 -17.12 0.90
N TYR A 145 -10.13 -17.72 -0.16
CA TYR A 145 -8.71 -17.65 -0.46
C TYR A 145 -8.20 -16.22 -0.64
N TYR A 146 -8.93 -15.35 -1.36
CA TYR A 146 -8.55 -13.95 -1.57
C TYR A 146 -8.65 -13.13 -0.29
N VAL A 147 -9.67 -13.34 0.53
CA VAL A 147 -9.77 -12.70 1.85
C VAL A 147 -8.61 -13.13 2.74
N ALA A 148 -8.30 -14.42 2.79
CA ALA A 148 -7.15 -14.97 3.52
C ALA A 148 -5.79 -14.59 2.91
N SER A 149 -5.79 -14.02 1.70
CA SER A 149 -4.62 -13.47 1.02
C SER A 149 -4.46 -11.96 1.22
N GLY A 150 -5.40 -11.31 1.92
CA GLY A 150 -5.31 -9.89 2.27
C GLY A 150 -6.08 -8.96 1.33
N ALA A 151 -7.05 -9.48 0.57
CA ALA A 151 -7.98 -8.64 -0.19
C ALA A 151 -8.76 -7.71 0.75
N ASP A 152 -8.80 -6.43 0.40
CA ASP A 152 -9.59 -5.41 1.07
C ASP A 152 -10.99 -5.33 0.47
N ILE A 153 -11.10 -5.54 -0.85
CA ILE A 153 -12.32 -5.50 -1.65
C ILE A 153 -12.33 -6.73 -2.55
N LEU A 154 -13.49 -7.36 -2.73
CA LEU A 154 -13.68 -8.44 -3.71
C LEU A 154 -14.36 -7.86 -4.94
N ASP A 155 -13.77 -8.10 -6.10
CA ASP A 155 -14.31 -7.67 -7.38
C ASP A 155 -14.90 -8.86 -8.14
N VAL A 156 -16.10 -8.63 -8.68
CA VAL A 156 -16.83 -9.60 -9.49
C VAL A 156 -16.58 -9.24 -10.95
N GLY A 157 -15.70 -9.99 -11.61
CA GLY A 157 -15.41 -9.80 -13.03
C GLY A 157 -16.58 -10.31 -13.89
N ALA A 158 -17.08 -9.47 -14.79
CA ALA A 158 -18.07 -9.89 -15.79
C ALA A 158 -17.45 -10.81 -16.85
N VAL A 159 -18.31 -11.58 -17.52
CA VAL A 159 -17.89 -12.49 -18.59
C VAL A 159 -17.83 -11.73 -19.90
N PHE A 160 -16.66 -11.72 -20.54
CA PHE A 160 -16.48 -10.96 -21.77
C PHE A 160 -17.42 -11.45 -22.89
N GLY A 161 -18.21 -10.53 -23.45
CA GLY A 161 -19.11 -10.81 -24.57
C GLY A 161 -20.44 -11.46 -24.20
N GLU A 162 -20.72 -11.66 -22.90
CA GLU A 162 -21.98 -12.21 -22.41
C GLU A 162 -22.66 -11.24 -21.45
N GLU A 163 -23.97 -11.42 -21.25
CA GLU A 163 -24.77 -10.64 -20.31
C GLU A 163 -25.34 -11.62 -19.28
N ASN A 164 -24.91 -11.52 -18.02
CA ASN A 164 -25.23 -12.47 -16.95
C ASN A 164 -25.90 -11.77 -15.74
N SER A 165 -26.69 -10.72 -15.96
CA SER A 165 -27.34 -9.95 -14.90
C SER A 165 -28.18 -10.79 -13.94
N SER A 166 -28.79 -11.88 -14.42
CA SER A 166 -29.57 -12.81 -13.58
C SER A 166 -28.73 -13.52 -12.52
N GLU A 167 -27.42 -13.64 -12.70
CA GLU A 167 -26.53 -14.35 -11.77
C GLU A 167 -26.07 -13.46 -10.60
N TYR A 168 -26.17 -12.15 -10.70
CA TYR A 168 -25.56 -11.27 -9.69
C TYR A 168 -26.28 -11.29 -8.34
N GLU A 169 -27.58 -11.56 -8.29
CA GLU A 169 -28.24 -11.79 -7.00
C GLU A 169 -27.62 -12.97 -6.25
N ARG A 170 -27.37 -14.09 -6.95
CA ARG A 170 -26.68 -15.27 -6.41
C ARG A 170 -25.25 -14.93 -6.00
N VAL A 171 -24.44 -14.42 -6.94
CA VAL A 171 -23.01 -14.17 -6.74
C VAL A 171 -22.78 -13.18 -5.59
N PHE A 172 -23.40 -12.00 -5.62
CA PHE A 172 -23.23 -11.00 -4.54
C PHE A 172 -23.88 -11.46 -3.24
N GLY A 173 -24.99 -12.18 -3.29
CA GLY A 173 -25.63 -12.79 -2.12
C GLY A 173 -24.68 -13.70 -1.35
N MET A 174 -23.94 -14.55 -2.06
CA MET A 174 -22.92 -15.42 -1.47
C MET A 174 -21.72 -14.62 -0.95
N LEU A 175 -21.21 -13.67 -1.73
CA LEU A 175 -19.98 -12.94 -1.36
C LEU A 175 -20.16 -11.98 -0.17
N LYS A 176 -21.40 -11.54 0.13
CA LYS A 176 -21.70 -10.68 1.30
C LYS A 176 -21.21 -11.25 2.62
N GLN A 177 -21.19 -12.58 2.79
CA GLN A 177 -20.81 -13.22 4.05
C GLN A 177 -19.36 -12.97 4.45
N PHE A 178 -18.49 -12.59 3.51
CA PHE A 178 -17.08 -12.27 3.78
C PHE A 178 -16.88 -10.90 4.43
N GLY A 179 -17.93 -10.07 4.53
CA GLY A 179 -17.85 -8.76 5.19
C GLY A 179 -16.89 -7.77 4.52
N LYS A 180 -16.60 -7.98 3.23
CA LYS A 180 -15.80 -7.09 2.38
C LYS A 180 -16.73 -6.26 1.49
N PRO A 181 -16.34 -5.03 1.12
CA PRO A 181 -17.00 -4.32 0.04
C PRO A 181 -16.89 -5.14 -1.25
N LEU A 182 -17.95 -5.10 -2.04
CA LEU A 182 -18.04 -5.82 -3.31
C LEU A 182 -18.06 -4.81 -4.46
N SER A 183 -17.29 -5.10 -5.50
CA SER A 183 -17.27 -4.32 -6.74
C SER A 183 -17.72 -5.15 -7.95
N ILE A 184 -18.11 -4.43 -9.00
CA ILE A 184 -18.48 -4.99 -10.31
C ILE A 184 -17.60 -4.35 -11.39
N ASP A 185 -16.96 -5.17 -12.22
CA ASP A 185 -16.28 -4.74 -13.44
C ASP A 185 -17.10 -5.13 -14.66
N SER A 186 -17.92 -4.20 -15.13
CA SER A 186 -18.72 -4.36 -16.35
C SER A 186 -18.95 -3.00 -17.01
N LEU A 187 -19.02 -3.02 -18.35
CA LEU A 187 -19.48 -1.88 -19.14
C LEU A 187 -20.99 -1.93 -19.44
N ASN A 188 -21.64 -3.06 -19.15
CA ASN A 188 -23.06 -3.27 -19.44
C ASN A 188 -23.95 -2.69 -18.33
N VAL A 189 -24.78 -1.71 -18.69
CA VAL A 189 -25.67 -1.01 -17.75
C VAL A 189 -26.63 -1.97 -17.01
N LYS A 190 -27.10 -3.04 -17.65
CA LYS A 190 -27.99 -4.02 -16.99
C LYS A 190 -27.26 -4.79 -15.91
N GLU A 191 -26.04 -5.22 -16.21
CA GLU A 191 -25.19 -5.94 -15.26
C GLU A 191 -24.82 -5.07 -14.06
N ILE A 192 -24.43 -3.82 -14.31
CA ILE A 192 -24.11 -2.88 -13.22
C ILE A 192 -25.34 -2.64 -12.34
N ASN A 193 -26.52 -2.41 -12.92
CA ASN A 193 -27.75 -2.21 -12.15
C ASN A 193 -28.08 -3.43 -11.28
N ALA A 194 -28.06 -4.64 -11.86
CA ALA A 194 -28.30 -5.87 -11.13
C ALA A 194 -27.28 -6.10 -10.00
N ALA A 195 -26.00 -5.81 -10.24
CA ALA A 195 -24.96 -5.89 -9.22
C ALA A 195 -25.18 -4.87 -8.09
N ILE A 196 -25.55 -3.63 -8.40
CA ILE A 196 -25.86 -2.58 -7.41
C ILE A 196 -27.05 -2.97 -6.54
N GLU A 197 -28.13 -3.46 -7.14
CA GLU A 197 -29.31 -3.99 -6.43
C GLU A 197 -28.93 -5.18 -5.53
N ALA A 198 -28.06 -6.06 -6.04
CA ALA A 198 -27.53 -7.19 -5.30
C ALA A 198 -26.51 -6.80 -4.20
N GLY A 199 -26.07 -5.54 -4.14
CA GLY A 199 -25.29 -4.99 -3.02
C GLY A 199 -23.85 -4.55 -3.35
N ALA A 200 -23.47 -4.50 -4.63
CA ALA A 200 -22.22 -3.86 -5.05
C ALA A 200 -22.18 -2.40 -4.58
N ARG A 201 -21.00 -1.93 -4.17
CA ARG A 201 -20.79 -0.53 -3.72
C ARG A 201 -19.57 0.13 -4.35
N LEU A 202 -18.99 -0.51 -5.35
CA LEU A 202 -17.96 0.05 -6.19
C LEU A 202 -18.20 -0.43 -7.62
N VAL A 203 -18.34 0.51 -8.55
CA VAL A 203 -18.49 0.23 -9.99
C VAL A 203 -17.17 0.56 -10.67
N LEU A 204 -16.60 -0.40 -11.38
CA LEU A 204 -15.39 -0.19 -12.15
C LEU A 204 -15.72 0.23 -13.59
N SER A 205 -14.74 0.85 -14.25
CA SER A 205 -14.76 1.06 -15.71
C SER A 205 -15.88 1.99 -16.24
N VAL A 206 -16.22 3.08 -15.54
CA VAL A 206 -17.17 4.10 -16.04
C VAL A 206 -16.51 5.05 -17.04
N ASN A 207 -17.15 5.26 -18.20
CA ASN A 207 -16.70 6.16 -19.26
C ASN A 207 -17.89 6.95 -19.86
N ALA A 208 -17.68 7.68 -20.96
CA ALA A 208 -18.76 8.48 -21.57
C ALA A 208 -19.98 7.65 -21.99
N GLY A 209 -19.78 6.38 -22.37
CA GLY A 209 -20.83 5.49 -22.87
C GLY A 209 -21.80 5.02 -21.79
N ASN A 210 -21.35 4.90 -20.53
CA ASN A 210 -22.17 4.40 -19.42
C ASN A 210 -22.35 5.41 -18.27
N ALA A 211 -21.74 6.60 -18.33
CA ALA A 211 -21.79 7.62 -17.26
C ALA A 211 -23.21 8.06 -16.83
N GLY A 212 -24.24 7.79 -17.64
CA GLY A 212 -25.64 8.03 -17.26
C GLY A 212 -26.05 7.25 -16.00
N ILE A 213 -25.47 6.07 -15.77
CA ILE A 213 -25.79 5.21 -14.62
C ILE A 213 -25.49 5.90 -13.29
N VAL A 214 -24.48 6.76 -13.26
CA VAL A 214 -23.98 7.45 -12.06
C VAL A 214 -25.09 8.21 -11.34
N SER A 215 -26.05 8.76 -12.09
CA SER A 215 -27.18 9.52 -11.53
C SER A 215 -28.09 8.67 -10.63
N GLY A 216 -28.25 7.38 -10.94
CA GLY A 216 -29.11 6.44 -10.21
C GLY A 216 -28.40 5.65 -9.12
N LEU A 217 -27.08 5.80 -8.96
CA LEU A 217 -26.33 5.04 -7.97
C LEU A 217 -26.67 5.48 -6.53
N PRO A 218 -26.70 4.53 -5.58
CA PRO A 218 -26.87 4.85 -4.16
C PRO A 218 -25.76 5.76 -3.63
N ASP A 219 -26.10 6.58 -2.64
CA ASP A 219 -25.12 7.44 -1.96
C ASP A 219 -23.98 6.62 -1.33
N GLY A 220 -22.77 7.16 -1.42
CA GLY A 220 -21.54 6.54 -0.94
C GLY A 220 -20.94 5.48 -1.89
N THR A 221 -21.62 5.13 -2.99
CA THR A 221 -21.07 4.20 -4.00
C THR A 221 -19.78 4.75 -4.60
N GLY A 222 -18.75 3.93 -4.70
CA GLY A 222 -17.53 4.24 -5.43
C GLY A 222 -17.70 4.07 -6.93
N VAL A 223 -17.11 4.96 -7.71
CA VAL A 223 -17.16 4.90 -9.18
C VAL A 223 -15.76 5.14 -9.72
N VAL A 224 -15.18 4.14 -10.36
CA VAL A 224 -13.90 4.26 -11.05
C VAL A 224 -14.15 4.70 -12.47
N VAL A 225 -13.64 5.87 -12.81
CA VAL A 225 -13.78 6.50 -14.12
C VAL A 225 -12.51 6.31 -14.93
N ILE A 226 -12.67 5.82 -16.15
CA ILE A 226 -11.59 5.49 -17.08
C ILE A 226 -11.60 6.42 -18.32
N PRO A 227 -10.47 6.60 -19.00
CA PRO A 227 -10.44 7.23 -20.31
C PRO A 227 -11.11 6.36 -21.38
N GLU A 228 -11.40 6.96 -22.54
CA GLU A 228 -11.90 6.22 -23.72
C GLU A 228 -10.81 5.32 -24.32
N LYS A 229 -9.54 5.69 -24.12
CA LYS A 229 -8.35 4.93 -24.53
C LYS A 229 -7.27 5.05 -23.46
N PRO A 230 -6.50 4.00 -23.18
CA PRO A 230 -5.39 4.09 -22.23
C PRO A 230 -4.43 5.25 -22.57
N GLY A 231 -4.07 6.05 -21.58
CA GLY A 231 -3.20 7.23 -21.75
C GLY A 231 -3.89 8.50 -22.26
N ASP A 232 -5.17 8.48 -22.67
CA ASP A 232 -5.89 9.69 -23.08
C ASP A 232 -6.43 10.46 -21.86
N LEU A 233 -5.55 11.23 -21.21
CA LEU A 233 -5.89 12.08 -20.06
C LEU A 233 -7.02 13.07 -20.36
N LYS A 234 -7.09 13.61 -21.59
CA LYS A 234 -8.14 14.57 -21.94
C LYS A 234 -9.50 13.89 -21.93
N SER A 235 -9.58 12.63 -22.36
CA SER A 235 -10.81 11.85 -22.27
C SER A 235 -11.17 11.50 -20.83
N LEU A 236 -10.18 11.13 -20.00
CA LEU A 236 -10.39 10.90 -18.57
C LEU A 236 -10.96 12.16 -17.89
N GLU A 237 -10.36 13.32 -18.12
CA GLU A 237 -10.83 14.60 -17.56
C GLU A 237 -12.28 14.92 -17.97
N ARG A 238 -12.65 14.66 -19.24
CA ARG A 238 -14.05 14.83 -19.70
C ARG A 238 -15.00 13.85 -19.00
N ASN A 239 -14.60 12.59 -18.86
CA ASN A 239 -15.41 11.56 -18.23
C ASN A 239 -15.60 11.82 -16.73
N LEU A 240 -14.55 12.30 -16.06
CA LEU A 240 -14.61 12.74 -14.66
C LEU A 240 -15.58 13.91 -14.49
N ALA A 241 -15.49 14.94 -15.33
CA ALA A 241 -16.41 16.07 -15.28
C ALA A 241 -17.88 15.64 -15.53
N LEU A 242 -18.10 14.66 -16.41
CA LEU A 242 -19.43 14.10 -16.65
C LEU A 242 -19.95 13.32 -15.44
N ALA A 243 -19.11 12.48 -14.83
CA ALA A 243 -19.46 11.75 -13.61
C ALA A 243 -19.75 12.69 -12.44
N GLU A 244 -18.93 13.73 -12.24
CA GLU A 244 -19.13 14.78 -11.22
C GLU A 244 -20.46 15.51 -11.44
N LYS A 245 -20.76 15.88 -12.69
CA LYS A 245 -22.03 16.53 -13.04
C LYS A 245 -23.23 15.65 -12.74
N ASN A 246 -23.14 14.35 -13.00
CA ASN A 246 -24.26 13.40 -12.82
C ASN A 246 -24.44 12.99 -11.34
N ALA A 247 -23.36 12.93 -10.58
CA ALA A 247 -23.38 12.50 -9.19
C ALA A 247 -23.57 13.64 -8.17
N GLY A 248 -22.96 14.79 -8.42
CA GLY A 248 -22.57 15.72 -7.37
C GLY A 248 -21.65 15.05 -6.33
N ASN A 249 -21.89 15.32 -5.04
CA ASN A 249 -21.10 14.77 -3.93
C ASN A 249 -21.61 13.42 -3.39
N ARG A 250 -22.61 12.81 -4.04
CA ARG A 250 -23.29 11.60 -3.56
C ARG A 250 -22.43 10.35 -3.74
N VAL A 251 -21.74 10.23 -4.88
CA VAL A 251 -20.86 9.10 -5.17
C VAL A 251 -19.40 9.47 -4.89
N ARG A 252 -18.53 8.46 -4.78
CA ARG A 252 -17.09 8.63 -4.57
C ARG A 252 -16.36 8.36 -5.88
N ILE A 253 -16.02 9.43 -6.59
CA ILE A 253 -15.34 9.35 -7.88
C ILE A 253 -13.86 9.03 -7.65
N ILE A 254 -13.38 8.03 -8.37
CA ILE A 254 -12.00 7.54 -8.37
C ILE A 254 -11.54 7.56 -9.83
N ALA A 255 -10.34 8.05 -10.10
CA ALA A 255 -9.79 8.08 -11.45
C ALA A 255 -8.91 6.85 -11.71
N ASP A 256 -9.02 6.27 -12.90
CA ASP A 256 -8.06 5.28 -13.37
C ASP A 256 -7.55 5.68 -14.77
N PRO A 257 -6.33 6.26 -14.85
CA PRO A 257 -5.65 6.54 -16.12
C PRO A 257 -5.32 5.32 -17.00
N ILE A 258 -5.49 4.12 -16.47
CA ILE A 258 -5.16 2.82 -17.05
C ILE A 258 -3.65 2.59 -17.15
N LEU A 259 -3.17 1.59 -16.41
CA LEU A 259 -1.82 1.07 -16.53
C LEU A 259 -1.72 0.17 -17.77
N ASN A 260 -0.83 0.49 -18.70
CA ASN A 260 -0.67 -0.29 -19.93
C ASN A 260 0.23 -1.51 -19.73
N PRO A 261 0.04 -2.58 -20.54
CA PRO A 261 0.95 -3.72 -20.55
C PRO A 261 2.37 -3.35 -20.97
N ALA A 262 3.34 -4.16 -20.55
CA ALA A 262 4.72 -4.06 -21.01
C ALA A 262 4.78 -4.24 -22.53
N GLY A 263 5.50 -3.36 -23.23
CA GLY A 263 5.55 -3.33 -24.70
C GLY A 263 4.43 -2.54 -25.39
N TYR A 264 3.40 -2.13 -24.64
CA TYR A 264 2.23 -1.39 -25.16
C TYR A 264 2.06 -0.01 -24.50
N GLY A 265 3.17 0.61 -24.10
CA GLY A 265 3.15 1.95 -23.49
C GLY A 265 3.11 1.98 -21.96
N PHE A 266 3.54 0.91 -21.28
CA PHE A 266 3.68 0.85 -19.82
C PHE A 266 4.39 2.08 -19.22
N ALA A 267 5.58 2.42 -19.72
CA ALA A 267 6.36 3.55 -19.19
C ALA A 267 5.59 4.88 -19.30
N GLU A 268 4.92 5.12 -20.42
CA GLU A 268 4.10 6.32 -20.64
C GLU A 268 2.87 6.34 -19.72
N SER A 269 2.26 5.18 -19.45
CA SER A 269 1.15 5.12 -18.50
C SER A 269 1.58 5.50 -17.08
N LEU A 270 2.81 5.18 -16.64
CA LEU A 270 3.33 5.67 -15.35
C LEU A 270 3.51 7.20 -15.32
N CYS A 271 3.98 7.79 -16.43
CA CYS A 271 4.04 9.25 -16.58
C CYS A 271 2.64 9.86 -16.46
N THR A 272 1.66 9.21 -17.09
CA THR A 272 0.25 9.61 -17.08
C THR A 272 -0.33 9.66 -15.66
N TYR A 273 -0.12 8.63 -14.83
CA TYR A 273 -0.51 8.67 -13.40
C TYR A 273 0.13 9.84 -12.66
N SER A 274 1.42 10.07 -12.87
CA SER A 274 2.16 11.15 -12.22
C SER A 274 1.66 12.53 -12.65
N GLU A 275 1.35 12.71 -13.94
CA GLU A 275 0.76 13.92 -14.50
C GLU A 275 -0.63 14.20 -13.94
N PHE A 276 -1.48 13.17 -13.91
CA PHE A 276 -2.82 13.28 -13.36
C PHE A 276 -2.77 13.71 -11.89
N ARG A 277 -1.94 13.05 -11.06
CA ARG A 277 -1.80 13.41 -9.64
C ARG A 277 -1.31 14.84 -9.43
N ARG A 278 -0.41 15.35 -10.27
CA ARG A 278 0.08 16.75 -10.14
C ARG A 278 -1.04 17.78 -10.34
N LYS A 279 -2.06 17.45 -11.13
CA LYS A 279 -3.17 18.34 -11.47
C LYS A 279 -4.43 18.08 -10.65
N ASN A 280 -4.59 16.86 -10.11
CA ASN A 280 -5.84 16.41 -9.50
C ASN A 280 -5.65 15.81 -8.11
N SER A 281 -6.59 16.15 -7.22
CA SER A 281 -6.64 15.63 -5.86
C SER A 281 -7.50 14.38 -5.70
N LEU A 282 -8.19 13.92 -6.75
CA LEU A 282 -9.07 12.75 -6.70
C LEU A 282 -8.31 11.48 -6.31
N PRO A 283 -8.96 10.51 -5.64
CA PRO A 283 -8.43 9.17 -5.47
C PRO A 283 -8.13 8.51 -6.82
N MET A 284 -7.10 7.67 -6.86
CA MET A 284 -6.72 6.92 -8.05
C MET A 284 -6.77 5.41 -7.80
N MET A 285 -7.11 4.69 -8.86
CA MET A 285 -7.00 3.23 -8.95
C MET A 285 -5.97 2.84 -10.01
N MET A 286 -5.33 1.69 -9.82
CA MET A 286 -4.41 1.08 -10.77
C MET A 286 -4.65 -0.42 -10.91
N GLY A 287 -5.01 -0.88 -12.12
CA GLY A 287 -5.03 -2.30 -12.47
C GLY A 287 -3.63 -2.83 -12.77
N VAL A 288 -3.04 -3.60 -11.83
CA VAL A 288 -1.69 -4.17 -12.02
C VAL A 288 -1.67 -5.50 -12.77
N GLY A 289 -2.85 -6.12 -12.97
CA GLY A 289 -3.01 -7.32 -13.79
C GLY A 289 -2.43 -7.16 -15.20
N ASN A 290 -2.51 -5.96 -15.78
CA ASN A 290 -1.92 -5.65 -17.10
C ASN A 290 -0.40 -5.84 -17.16
N LEU A 291 0.28 -5.85 -16.01
CA LEU A 291 1.69 -6.22 -15.94
C LEU A 291 1.87 -7.65 -15.45
N THR A 292 1.28 -8.03 -14.32
CA THR A 292 1.56 -9.35 -13.74
C THR A 292 1.09 -10.49 -14.64
N GLU A 293 -0.12 -10.40 -15.20
CA GLU A 293 -0.70 -11.45 -16.03
C GLU A 293 -0.05 -11.53 -17.42
N LEU A 294 0.34 -10.37 -17.98
CA LEU A 294 0.81 -10.24 -19.35
C LEU A 294 2.34 -10.19 -19.49
N MET A 295 3.07 -10.16 -18.37
CA MET A 295 4.52 -10.25 -18.31
C MET A 295 4.87 -11.57 -17.64
N ASN A 296 5.38 -12.54 -18.41
CA ASN A 296 5.82 -13.85 -17.90
C ASN A 296 7.09 -13.69 -17.02
N ALA A 297 6.91 -13.09 -15.86
CA ALA A 297 7.92 -12.70 -14.89
C ALA A 297 7.42 -13.00 -13.47
N ASN A 298 8.32 -12.96 -12.48
CA ASN A 298 7.93 -13.19 -11.10
C ASN A 298 7.04 -12.04 -10.58
N PRO A 299 5.77 -12.30 -10.21
CA PRO A 299 4.83 -11.25 -9.77
C PRO A 299 5.26 -10.53 -8.49
N GLU A 300 6.06 -11.14 -7.61
CA GLU A 300 6.53 -10.50 -6.38
C GLU A 300 7.37 -9.25 -6.63
N GLY A 301 8.32 -9.33 -7.56
CA GLY A 301 9.16 -8.19 -7.93
C GLY A 301 8.34 -7.08 -8.62
N VAL A 302 7.41 -7.48 -9.49
CA VAL A 302 6.53 -6.55 -10.22
C VAL A 302 5.62 -5.81 -9.25
N ASN A 303 4.96 -6.54 -8.34
CA ASN A 303 4.11 -5.95 -7.30
C ASN A 303 4.88 -5.02 -6.36
N ALA A 304 6.11 -5.37 -5.99
CA ALA A 304 6.93 -4.51 -5.14
C ALA A 304 7.20 -3.15 -5.80
N VAL A 305 7.53 -3.14 -7.10
CA VAL A 305 7.75 -1.90 -7.86
C VAL A 305 6.45 -1.13 -8.05
N CYS A 306 5.35 -1.80 -8.40
CA CYS A 306 4.06 -1.15 -8.59
C CYS A 306 3.52 -0.56 -7.28
N ALA A 307 3.64 -1.27 -6.15
CA ALA A 307 3.26 -0.77 -4.84
C ALA A 307 4.13 0.42 -4.40
N ALA A 308 5.42 0.42 -4.75
CA ALA A 308 6.31 1.55 -4.48
C ALA A 308 5.85 2.79 -5.26
N PHE A 309 5.63 2.64 -6.56
CA PHE A 309 5.09 3.69 -7.42
C PHE A 309 3.74 4.20 -6.91
N ALA A 310 2.80 3.31 -6.59
CA ALA A 310 1.49 3.65 -6.04
C ALA A 310 1.60 4.44 -4.73
N SER A 311 2.48 4.05 -3.82
CA SER A 311 2.70 4.73 -2.54
C SER A 311 3.24 6.15 -2.70
N GLU A 312 4.11 6.36 -3.68
CA GLU A 312 4.77 7.66 -3.97
C GLU A 312 3.87 8.60 -4.78
N THR A 313 3.14 8.07 -5.78
CA THR A 313 2.17 8.84 -6.59
C THR A 313 0.82 9.02 -5.90
N GLY A 314 0.58 8.35 -4.77
CA GLY A 314 -0.68 8.39 -4.05
C GLY A 314 -1.80 7.74 -4.85
N VAL A 315 -1.59 6.54 -5.37
CA VAL A 315 -2.67 5.64 -5.79
C VAL A 315 -3.22 4.97 -4.54
N GLU A 316 -4.54 4.97 -4.37
CA GLU A 316 -5.19 4.46 -3.18
C GLU A 316 -5.77 3.05 -3.34
N LEU A 317 -6.04 2.62 -4.58
CA LEU A 317 -6.60 1.30 -4.90
C LEU A 317 -5.74 0.60 -5.96
N MET A 318 -5.48 -0.70 -5.77
CA MET A 318 -4.83 -1.54 -6.78
C MET A 318 -5.66 -2.79 -7.02
N LEU A 319 -6.02 -3.04 -8.28
CA LEU A 319 -6.75 -4.22 -8.73
C LEU A 319 -5.79 -5.27 -9.27
N THR A 320 -5.97 -6.52 -8.86
CA THR A 320 -5.20 -7.65 -9.35
C THR A 320 -6.02 -8.94 -9.38
N THR A 321 -5.51 -9.94 -10.09
CA THR A 321 -6.08 -11.29 -10.17
C THR A 321 -4.99 -12.38 -10.14
N GLU A 322 -5.42 -13.64 -10.20
CA GLU A 322 -4.63 -14.86 -10.29
C GLU A 322 -5.22 -15.79 -11.37
N VAL A 323 -5.18 -15.36 -12.64
CA VAL A 323 -5.68 -16.17 -13.78
C VAL A 323 -4.54 -16.98 -14.39
N ALA A 324 -3.42 -16.32 -14.71
CA ALA A 324 -2.25 -16.97 -15.25
C ALA A 324 -1.55 -17.83 -14.20
N LYS A 325 -1.03 -18.99 -14.64
CA LYS A 325 -0.40 -19.97 -13.73
C LYS A 325 0.77 -19.39 -12.93
N HIS A 326 1.55 -18.49 -13.53
CA HIS A 326 2.68 -17.84 -12.85
C HIS A 326 2.25 -16.77 -11.85
N CYS A 327 0.96 -16.39 -11.84
CA CYS A 327 0.37 -15.44 -10.90
C CYS A 327 -0.35 -16.12 -9.72
N ALA A 328 -0.15 -17.42 -9.49
CA ALA A 328 -0.61 -18.05 -8.25
C ALA A 328 -0.01 -17.33 -7.02
N GLY A 329 -0.86 -16.89 -6.09
CA GLY A 329 -0.45 -16.11 -4.92
C GLY A 329 -0.24 -14.61 -5.17
N ASN A 330 -0.58 -14.09 -6.35
CA ASN A 330 -0.40 -12.68 -6.70
C ASN A 330 -1.18 -11.71 -5.78
N VAL A 331 -2.39 -12.07 -5.32
CA VAL A 331 -3.16 -11.25 -4.36
C VAL A 331 -2.39 -11.12 -3.03
N ARG A 332 -1.88 -12.25 -2.52
CA ARG A 332 -1.07 -12.31 -1.30
C ARG A 332 0.21 -11.48 -1.41
N SER A 333 0.86 -11.61 -2.56
CA SER A 333 2.08 -10.88 -2.90
C SER A 333 1.83 -9.37 -2.93
N LEU A 334 0.78 -8.92 -3.62
CA LEU A 334 0.42 -7.50 -3.70
C LEU A 334 0.01 -6.95 -2.32
N ALA A 335 -0.82 -7.67 -1.55
CA ALA A 335 -1.22 -7.28 -0.20
C ALA A 335 -0.01 -7.08 0.73
N ARG A 336 0.99 -7.95 0.63
CA ARG A 336 2.26 -7.79 1.35
C ARG A 336 3.05 -6.57 0.87
N ALA A 337 3.14 -6.35 -0.45
CA ALA A 337 3.87 -5.22 -1.02
C ALA A 337 3.27 -3.86 -0.60
N VAL A 338 1.94 -3.70 -0.60
CA VAL A 338 1.30 -2.45 -0.16
C VAL A 338 1.45 -2.22 1.35
N ARG A 339 1.45 -3.27 2.18
CA ARG A 339 1.75 -3.18 3.62
C ARG A 339 3.19 -2.76 3.87
N LEU A 340 4.14 -3.34 3.14
CA LEU A 340 5.55 -2.99 3.17
C LEU A 340 5.75 -1.50 2.88
N MET A 341 5.20 -1.03 1.77
CA MET A 341 5.37 0.35 1.34
C MET A 341 4.68 1.34 2.27
N PHE A 342 3.51 1.00 2.82
CA PHE A 342 2.84 1.84 3.80
C PHE A 342 3.63 1.98 5.10
N ALA A 343 4.11 0.87 5.65
CA ALA A 343 4.93 0.89 6.86
C ALA A 343 6.25 1.66 6.65
N ALA A 344 6.90 1.49 5.49
CA ALA A 344 8.09 2.24 5.10
C ALA A 344 7.82 3.75 5.00
N LYS A 345 6.72 4.15 4.35
CA LYS A 345 6.28 5.55 4.19
C LYS A 345 6.03 6.23 5.53
N VAL A 346 5.23 5.61 6.41
CA VAL A 346 4.91 6.17 7.74
C VAL A 346 6.16 6.31 8.60
N ARG A 347 7.05 5.32 8.54
CA ARG A 347 8.30 5.31 9.31
C ARG A 347 9.44 6.12 8.68
N LYS A 348 9.24 6.66 7.47
CA LYS A 348 10.26 7.42 6.71
C LYS A 348 11.58 6.65 6.58
N GLN A 349 11.49 5.36 6.24
CA GLN A 349 12.64 4.48 6.06
C GLN A 349 12.51 3.69 4.76
N ILE A 350 13.62 3.12 4.30
CA ILE A 350 13.60 2.29 3.09
C ILE A 350 12.83 0.98 3.33
N PRO A 351 12.15 0.40 2.32
CA PRO A 351 11.38 -0.83 2.47
C PRO A 351 12.20 -2.01 3.00
N LYS A 352 13.47 -2.14 2.58
CA LYS A 352 14.35 -3.25 3.00
C LYS A 352 14.53 -3.35 4.52
N SER A 353 14.29 -2.27 5.26
CA SER A 353 14.41 -2.20 6.70
C SER A 353 13.17 -2.62 7.48
N ILE A 354 12.08 -2.96 6.80
CA ILE A 354 10.87 -3.48 7.42
C ILE A 354 11.01 -5.00 7.60
N PRO A 355 10.87 -5.54 8.82
CA PRO A 355 10.86 -6.98 9.06
C PRO A 355 9.66 -7.64 8.40
N GLU A 356 9.89 -8.79 7.77
CA GLU A 356 8.86 -9.53 7.04
C GLU A 356 7.75 -10.07 7.96
N GLU A 357 8.13 -10.50 9.17
CA GLU A 357 7.20 -11.06 10.15
C GLU A 357 6.15 -10.03 10.58
N ALA A 358 6.51 -8.74 10.55
CA ALA A 358 5.62 -7.64 10.91
C ALA A 358 4.58 -7.32 9.83
N LEU A 359 4.68 -7.90 8.63
CA LEU A 359 3.78 -7.68 7.51
C LEU A 359 2.63 -8.68 7.43
N ARG A 360 2.60 -9.70 8.30
CA ARG A 360 1.53 -10.71 8.32
C ARG A 360 0.20 -10.10 8.83
N TRP A 361 -0.92 -10.67 8.41
CA TRP A 361 -2.28 -10.30 8.86
C TRP A 361 -2.76 -11.17 10.00
#